data_AF-A0A1F3WKM7-F1
#
_entry.id   AF-A0A1F3WKM7-F1
#
_cell.length_a   1.000
_cell.length_b   1.000
_cell.length_c   1.000
_cell.angle_alpha   90.00
_cell.angle_beta   90.00
_cell.angle_gamma   90.00
#
_symmetry.space_group_name_H-M   'P 1'
#
loop_
_entity.id
_entity.type
_entity.pdbx_description
1 polymer ?
#
loop_
_entity_poly.entity_id
_entity_poly.type
_entity_poly.pdbx_seq_one_letter_code
_entity_poly.pdbx_strand_id
1 'polypeptide(L)'
;MADSTNNDTKPNKRSKLRKVFRISYFTMIHVLAIFALFLIATALAVHFKWTNQSGTTDVNNRYFEELAEEYGQDQDMDSIQLDQHQDAFFQRLGVLAKYKPIDARNIYMAYENSHDVIIGLRMLDAASLMLKENAEYQRDLKELKKFRNGRKKSVYEWSNYKVWDEFCLAVLRDSAAIDSASRISGVESRLIVMCLVGEQVRMFNSGRERFKQYVYPFSRVMLANNRGYGVTSILEHTALKIESNLTNKKSPFYPGDYFAKCLNYNDSFPSLVVDSIEAHKHKTIQRLIQGGDHFYSYLYTGFLLRQYYAQWIRAGYDISNRPEVLGTLFNIGFHKSVPKAKPEAGGSAFNVGGKDYTFGGLCFEFYYSGAMIKEFPITRKAFIPIKELEKKNEKYLETIEKLMAGDSLAVE
;
A
#
# COMPACT_ATOMS: atom_id res chain seq x y z
N MET A 1 -73.62 71.60 66.90
CA MET A 1 -73.24 73.02 67.10
C MET A 1 -72.13 73.01 68.13
N ALA A 2 -70.86 72.99 67.70
CA ALA A 2 -70.00 74.15 67.38
C ALA A 2 -69.57 74.86 68.70
N ASP A 3 -68.32 75.24 68.97
CA ASP A 3 -67.07 75.34 68.19
C ASP A 3 -65.87 75.49 69.17
N SER A 4 -64.68 75.39 68.58
CA SER A 4 -63.29 75.50 69.01
C SER A 4 -62.81 76.77 69.76
N THR A 5 -61.56 76.75 70.25
CA THR A 5 -60.51 77.70 69.79
C THR A 5 -59.07 77.34 70.26
N ASN A 6 -58.12 77.72 69.38
CA ASN A 6 -56.67 77.46 69.31
C ASN A 6 -55.79 78.42 70.15
N ASN A 7 -54.50 78.09 70.32
CA ASN A 7 -53.41 79.05 70.06
C ASN A 7 -52.03 78.39 69.83
N ASP A 8 -51.23 79.01 68.96
CA ASP A 8 -49.96 78.54 68.36
C ASP A 8 -48.80 79.53 68.61
N THR A 9 -47.54 79.07 68.73
CA THR A 9 -46.31 79.92 68.63
C THR A 9 -45.10 79.19 67.99
N LYS A 10 -44.28 79.90 67.18
CA LYS A 10 -43.20 79.41 66.27
C LYS A 10 -41.78 79.24 66.89
N PRO A 11 -40.85 78.41 66.32
CA PRO A 11 -39.47 78.22 66.86
C PRO A 11 -38.24 78.56 65.96
N ASN A 12 -37.03 78.42 66.54
CA ASN A 12 -35.73 79.11 66.32
C ASN A 12 -34.62 78.28 65.56
N LYS A 13 -33.63 78.96 64.91
CA LYS A 13 -32.78 78.49 63.77
C LYS A 13 -31.50 77.67 64.09
N ARG A 14 -30.96 77.64 65.31
CA ARG A 14 -29.68 76.94 65.66
C ARG A 14 -29.73 75.39 65.67
N SER A 15 -30.93 74.80 65.60
CA SER A 15 -31.19 73.35 65.61
C SER A 15 -30.90 72.65 64.27
N LYS A 16 -30.88 73.39 63.15
CA LYS A 16 -30.84 72.80 61.80
C LYS A 16 -29.46 72.27 61.40
N LEU A 17 -28.34 72.93 61.76
CA LEU A 17 -27.00 72.53 61.31
C LEU A 17 -26.52 71.21 61.94
N ARG A 18 -26.73 71.02 63.25
CA ARG A 18 -26.45 69.75 63.95
C ARG A 18 -27.30 68.60 63.41
N LYS A 19 -28.54 68.87 63.00
CA LYS A 19 -29.42 67.88 62.36
C LYS A 19 -28.86 67.41 61.03
N VAL A 20 -28.41 68.33 60.16
CA VAL A 20 -27.83 67.96 58.84
C VAL A 20 -26.55 67.17 58.98
N PHE A 21 -25.63 67.56 59.88
CA PHE A 21 -24.38 66.83 60.09
C PHE A 21 -24.61 65.43 60.65
N ARG A 22 -25.56 65.30 61.58
CA ARG A 22 -25.98 64.01 62.14
C ARG A 22 -26.60 63.12 61.06
N ILE A 23 -27.45 63.66 60.21
CA ILE A 23 -28.06 62.92 59.08
C ILE A 23 -26.97 62.45 58.11
N SER A 24 -26.06 63.34 57.67
CA SER A 24 -24.96 63.00 56.77
C SER A 24 -24.05 61.90 57.33
N TYR A 25 -23.70 61.98 58.61
CA TYR A 25 -22.87 60.98 59.29
C TYR A 25 -23.57 59.61 59.33
N PHE A 26 -24.86 59.58 59.69
CA PHE A 26 -25.62 58.34 59.66
C PHE A 26 -25.79 57.81 58.24
N THR A 27 -26.05 58.64 57.23
CA THR A 27 -26.14 58.21 55.82
C THR A 27 -24.83 57.55 55.37
N MET A 28 -23.68 58.15 55.67
CA MET A 28 -22.37 57.59 55.33
C MET A 28 -22.12 56.24 56.02
N ILE A 29 -22.49 56.11 57.30
CA ILE A 29 -22.40 54.82 58.02
C ILE A 29 -23.29 53.77 57.37
N HIS A 30 -24.52 54.10 56.98
CA HIS A 30 -25.42 53.13 56.35
C HIS A 30 -24.90 52.69 54.98
N VAL A 31 -24.33 53.60 54.18
CA VAL A 31 -23.70 53.24 52.89
C VAL A 31 -22.50 52.30 53.10
N LEU A 32 -21.63 52.60 54.06
CA LEU A 32 -20.49 51.73 54.41
C LEU A 32 -20.95 50.38 54.95
N ALA A 33 -22.01 50.35 55.77
CA ALA A 33 -22.58 49.12 56.30
C ALA A 33 -23.19 48.24 55.20
N ILE A 34 -23.91 48.84 54.24
CA ILE A 34 -24.45 48.13 53.06
C ILE A 34 -23.32 47.56 52.20
N PHE A 35 -22.25 48.34 51.99
CA PHE A 35 -21.08 47.89 51.23
C PHE A 35 -20.35 46.74 51.94
N ALA A 36 -20.18 46.82 53.26
CA ALA A 36 -19.60 45.74 54.05
C ALA A 36 -20.48 44.48 54.03
N LEU A 37 -21.81 44.62 54.13
CA LEU A 37 -22.76 43.52 53.98
C LEU A 37 -22.65 42.86 52.61
N PHE A 38 -22.50 43.65 51.53
CA PHE A 38 -22.32 43.13 50.18
C PHE A 38 -21.01 42.35 50.04
N LEU A 39 -19.90 42.86 50.59
CA LEU A 39 -18.62 42.15 50.57
C LEU A 39 -18.65 40.86 51.39
N ILE A 40 -19.29 40.88 52.57
CA ILE A 40 -19.49 39.69 53.41
C ILE A 40 -20.36 38.67 52.69
N ALA A 41 -21.48 39.08 52.09
CA ALA A 41 -22.36 38.20 51.33
C ALA A 41 -21.63 37.58 50.12
N THR A 42 -20.80 38.35 49.43
CA THR A 42 -19.98 37.86 48.30
C THR A 42 -18.92 36.87 48.77
N ALA A 43 -18.22 37.18 49.87
CA ALA A 43 -17.24 36.28 50.47
C ALA A 43 -17.87 34.97 50.96
N LEU A 44 -19.08 35.03 51.54
CA LEU A 44 -19.87 33.86 51.93
C LEU A 44 -20.32 33.07 50.70
N ALA A 45 -20.80 33.71 49.64
CA ALA A 45 -21.18 33.04 48.40
C ALA A 45 -20.00 32.28 47.76
N VAL A 46 -18.79 32.82 47.82
CA VAL A 46 -17.56 32.14 47.37
C VAL A 46 -17.14 31.04 48.34
N HIS A 47 -17.12 31.29 49.65
CA HIS A 47 -16.71 30.33 50.68
C HIS A 47 -17.64 29.10 50.72
N PHE A 48 -18.95 29.30 50.56
CA PHE A 48 -19.95 28.24 50.48
C PHE A 48 -20.15 27.69 49.07
N LYS A 49 -19.31 28.10 48.11
CA LYS A 49 -19.33 27.64 46.71
C LYS A 49 -20.70 27.79 46.03
N TRP A 50 -21.51 28.78 46.42
CA TRP A 50 -22.82 29.04 45.83
C TRP A 50 -22.73 29.48 44.36
N THR A 51 -21.56 29.97 43.92
CA THR A 51 -21.28 30.33 42.53
C THR A 51 -20.58 29.21 41.74
N ASN A 52 -20.31 28.05 42.36
CA ASN A 52 -19.76 26.92 41.60
C ASN A 52 -20.87 26.36 40.72
N GLN A 53 -20.72 26.52 39.40
CA GLN A 53 -21.48 25.74 38.45
C GLN A 53 -21.05 24.29 38.61
N SER A 54 -21.97 23.42 39.03
CA SER A 54 -21.76 21.98 38.97
C SER A 54 -21.49 21.61 37.52
N GLY A 55 -20.33 21.00 37.24
CA GLY A 55 -20.05 20.45 35.91
C GLY A 55 -21.17 19.50 35.50
N THR A 56 -21.59 19.57 34.24
CA THR A 56 -22.59 18.65 33.68
C THR A 56 -21.90 17.43 33.11
N THR A 57 -22.36 16.23 33.47
CA THR A 57 -21.89 14.97 32.87
C THR A 57 -22.37 14.85 31.43
N ASP A 58 -21.52 14.38 30.52
CA ASP A 58 -21.89 14.18 29.12
C ASP A 58 -22.95 13.08 28.98
N VAL A 59 -23.90 13.26 28.06
CA VAL A 59 -24.97 12.29 27.78
C VAL A 59 -24.44 10.95 27.26
N ASN A 60 -23.20 10.92 26.76
CA ASN A 60 -22.53 9.73 26.27
C ASN A 60 -21.50 9.18 27.27
N ASN A 61 -21.46 9.64 28.52
CA ASN A 61 -20.46 9.19 29.51
C ASN A 61 -20.36 7.67 29.62
N ARG A 62 -21.51 6.96 29.59
CA ARG A 62 -21.52 5.50 29.58
C ARG A 62 -20.81 4.90 28.37
N TYR A 63 -20.98 5.49 27.18
CA TYR A 63 -20.25 5.05 25.98
C TYR A 63 -18.75 5.33 26.08
N PHE A 64 -18.36 6.42 26.73
CA PHE A 64 -16.94 6.71 26.95
C PHE A 64 -16.31 5.68 27.89
N GLU A 65 -17.02 5.29 28.94
CA GLU A 65 -16.60 4.22 29.85
C GLU A 65 -16.52 2.87 29.12
N GLU A 66 -17.53 2.49 28.34
CA GLU A 66 -17.52 1.26 27.52
C GLU A 66 -16.31 1.22 26.57
N LEU A 67 -15.99 2.33 25.89
CA LEU A 67 -14.82 2.40 25.01
C LEU A 67 -13.49 2.33 25.77
N ALA A 68 -13.42 2.94 26.95
CA ALA A 68 -12.23 2.88 27.78
C ALA A 68 -12.02 1.46 28.33
N GLU A 69 -13.08 0.73 28.65
CA GLU A 69 -12.99 -0.67 29.07
C GLU A 69 -12.59 -1.59 27.93
N GLU A 70 -13.18 -1.42 26.74
CA GLU A 70 -12.90 -2.25 25.56
C GLU A 70 -11.44 -2.10 25.07
N TYR A 71 -10.90 -0.88 25.09
CA TYR A 71 -9.61 -0.55 24.49
C TYR A 71 -8.51 -0.16 25.50
N GLY A 72 -8.81 -0.11 26.79
CA GLY A 72 -7.90 0.38 27.82
C GLY A 72 -6.92 -0.66 28.37
N GLN A 73 -7.02 -1.92 27.93
CA GLN A 73 -6.11 -2.98 28.32
C GLN A 73 -5.24 -3.38 27.12
N ASP A 74 -3.92 -3.23 27.26
CA ASP A 74 -2.98 -3.82 26.31
C ASP A 74 -3.08 -5.34 26.41
N GLN A 75 -3.60 -5.98 25.36
CA GLN A 75 -3.65 -7.43 25.23
C GLN A 75 -2.69 -7.86 24.13
N ASP A 76 -1.82 -8.81 24.44
CA ASP A 76 -1.03 -9.51 23.43
C ASP A 76 -1.98 -10.27 22.51
N MET A 77 -2.11 -9.81 21.27
CA MET A 77 -2.91 -10.49 20.25
C MET A 77 -2.07 -11.49 19.48
N ASP A 78 -2.62 -12.67 19.25
CA ASP A 78 -2.03 -13.62 18.29
C ASP A 78 -2.27 -13.16 16.84
N SER A 79 -1.57 -13.78 15.88
CA SER A 79 -1.71 -13.45 14.45
C SER A 79 -3.13 -13.64 13.90
N ILE A 80 -3.87 -14.65 14.41
CA ILE A 80 -5.23 -14.95 13.92
C ILE A 80 -6.20 -13.87 14.41
N GLN A 81 -6.04 -13.42 15.65
CA GLN A 81 -6.79 -12.33 16.23
C GLN A 81 -6.48 -11.03 15.50
N LEU A 82 -5.20 -10.75 15.19
CA LEU A 82 -4.81 -9.55 14.46
C LEU A 82 -5.49 -9.48 13.08
N ASP A 83 -5.47 -10.57 12.31
CA ASP A 83 -6.13 -10.65 10.99
C ASP A 83 -7.64 -10.39 11.11
N GLN A 84 -8.30 -10.96 12.13
CA GLN A 84 -9.73 -10.74 12.36
C GLN A 84 -10.06 -9.28 12.70
N HIS A 85 -9.20 -8.61 13.48
CA HIS A 85 -9.37 -7.20 13.80
C HIS A 85 -9.13 -6.34 12.55
N GLN A 86 -8.17 -6.68 11.70
CA GLN A 86 -7.92 -5.98 10.43
C GLN A 86 -9.09 -6.13 9.46
N ASP A 87 -9.63 -7.33 9.30
CA ASP A 87 -10.83 -7.57 8.50
C ASP A 87 -12.03 -6.74 9.02
N ALA A 88 -12.25 -6.74 10.33
CA ALA A 88 -13.30 -5.97 10.97
C ALA A 88 -13.10 -4.46 10.75
N PHE A 89 -11.86 -3.98 10.87
CA PHE A 89 -11.50 -2.59 10.63
C PHE A 89 -11.86 -2.17 9.21
N PHE A 90 -11.41 -2.89 8.18
CA PHE A 90 -11.69 -2.52 6.79
C PHE A 90 -13.18 -2.61 6.43
N GLN A 91 -13.91 -3.59 6.96
CA GLN A 91 -15.36 -3.70 6.76
C GLN A 91 -16.09 -2.49 7.36
N ARG A 92 -15.79 -2.15 8.63
CA ARG A 92 -16.40 -1.03 9.33
C ARG A 92 -15.99 0.32 8.72
N LEU A 93 -14.74 0.45 8.30
CA LEU A 93 -14.22 1.60 7.58
C LEU A 93 -14.98 1.82 6.26
N GLY A 94 -15.25 0.74 5.50
CA GLY A 94 -16.04 0.79 4.28
C GLY A 94 -17.48 1.28 4.52
N VAL A 95 -18.13 0.80 5.58
CA VAL A 95 -19.45 1.32 6.00
C VAL A 95 -19.35 2.80 6.35
N LEU A 96 -18.39 3.22 7.17
CA LEU A 96 -18.22 4.63 7.52
C LEU A 96 -17.96 5.48 6.27
N ALA A 97 -17.11 5.03 5.34
CA ALA A 97 -16.75 5.76 4.12
C ALA A 97 -17.97 6.05 3.23
N LYS A 98 -18.99 5.17 3.23
CA LYS A 98 -20.26 5.39 2.52
C LYS A 98 -21.01 6.63 3.02
N TYR A 99 -20.97 6.92 4.32
CA TYR A 99 -21.73 8.01 4.94
C TYR A 99 -20.87 9.24 5.28
N LYS A 100 -19.60 9.04 5.62
CA LYS A 100 -18.65 10.02 6.15
C LYS A 100 -17.23 9.76 5.61
N PRO A 101 -16.96 10.07 4.33
CA PRO A 101 -15.69 9.75 3.68
C PRO A 101 -14.49 10.54 4.23
N ILE A 102 -14.70 11.73 4.79
CA ILE A 102 -13.63 12.53 5.40
C ILE A 102 -13.15 11.83 6.68
N ASP A 103 -14.06 11.45 7.56
CA ASP A 103 -13.75 10.77 8.82
C ASP A 103 -13.12 9.40 8.56
N ALA A 104 -13.67 8.62 7.63
CA ALA A 104 -13.06 7.35 7.22
C ALA A 104 -11.62 7.54 6.70
N ARG A 105 -11.36 8.58 5.89
CA ARG A 105 -9.99 8.87 5.43
C ARG A 105 -9.05 9.20 6.59
N ASN A 106 -9.49 10.05 7.52
CA ASN A 106 -8.66 10.43 8.67
C ASN A 106 -8.34 9.23 9.56
N ILE A 107 -9.32 8.34 9.76
CA ILE A 107 -9.15 7.09 10.53
C ILE A 107 -8.20 6.12 9.81
N TYR A 108 -8.35 5.96 8.49
CA TYR A 108 -7.43 5.16 7.70
C TYR A 108 -5.98 5.68 7.80
N MET A 109 -5.79 7.00 7.69
CA MET A 109 -4.46 7.63 7.85
C MET A 109 -3.89 7.41 9.24
N ALA A 110 -4.72 7.42 10.29
CA ALA A 110 -4.26 7.13 11.65
C ALA A 110 -3.78 5.68 11.77
N TYR A 111 -4.53 4.72 11.21
CA TYR A 111 -4.12 3.31 11.13
C TYR A 111 -2.83 3.12 10.32
N GLU A 112 -2.70 3.80 9.17
CA GLU A 112 -1.50 3.75 8.34
C GLU A 112 -0.27 4.26 9.08
N ASN A 113 -0.41 5.34 9.87
CA ASN A 113 0.69 5.92 10.64
C ASN A 113 1.04 5.12 11.90
N SER A 114 0.05 4.52 12.57
CA SER A 114 0.29 3.76 13.80
C SER A 114 0.70 2.32 13.54
N HIS A 115 0.29 1.75 12.40
CA HIS A 115 0.28 0.31 12.14
C HIS A 115 -0.48 -0.50 13.19
N ASP A 116 -1.37 0.15 13.94
CA ASP A 116 -2.14 -0.43 15.03
C ASP A 116 -3.64 -0.38 14.69
N VAL A 117 -4.18 -1.58 14.43
CA VAL A 117 -5.59 -1.77 14.09
C VAL A 117 -6.52 -1.42 15.25
N ILE A 118 -6.07 -1.56 16.50
CA ILE A 118 -6.87 -1.26 17.69
C ILE A 118 -7.13 0.24 17.79
N ILE A 119 -6.13 1.07 17.49
CA ILE A 119 -6.31 2.53 17.39
C ILE A 119 -7.37 2.85 16.33
N GLY A 120 -7.28 2.21 15.15
CA GLY A 120 -8.26 2.39 14.07
C GLY A 120 -9.68 2.01 14.48
N LEU A 121 -9.86 0.85 15.12
CA LEU A 121 -11.14 0.37 15.62
C LEU A 121 -11.74 1.29 16.69
N ARG A 122 -10.93 1.74 17.66
CA ARG A 122 -11.35 2.72 18.67
C ARG A 122 -11.84 4.01 18.04
N MET A 123 -11.15 4.52 17.02
CA MET A 123 -11.59 5.71 16.30
C MET A 123 -12.88 5.47 15.50
N LEU A 124 -13.06 4.27 14.93
CA LEU A 124 -14.31 3.89 14.26
C LEU A 124 -15.48 3.84 15.25
N ASP A 125 -15.29 3.32 16.46
CA ASP A 125 -16.35 3.31 17.48
C ASP A 125 -16.71 4.71 17.96
N ALA A 126 -15.71 5.59 18.16
CA ALA A 126 -15.96 7.00 18.45
C ALA A 126 -16.76 7.69 17.33
N ALA A 127 -16.42 7.45 16.06
CA ALA A 127 -17.19 7.95 14.93
C ALA A 127 -18.60 7.33 14.84
N SER A 128 -18.74 6.05 15.18
CA SER A 128 -20.03 5.33 15.22
C SER A 128 -20.99 5.96 16.23
N LEU A 129 -20.47 6.41 17.38
CA LEU A 129 -21.24 7.10 18.42
C LEU A 129 -21.86 8.41 17.89
N MET A 130 -21.11 9.17 17.08
CA MET A 130 -21.62 10.39 16.44
C MET A 130 -22.72 10.12 15.41
N LEU A 131 -22.84 8.87 14.95
CA LEU A 131 -23.83 8.40 13.98
C LEU A 131 -24.89 7.48 14.63
N LYS A 132 -25.04 7.51 15.96
CA LYS A 132 -25.98 6.62 16.68
C LYS A 132 -27.43 6.77 16.22
N GLU A 133 -27.84 7.99 15.86
CA GLU A 133 -29.20 8.29 15.37
C GLU A 133 -29.38 8.06 13.85
N ASN A 134 -28.31 7.74 13.12
CA ASN A 134 -28.40 7.45 11.70
C ASN A 134 -28.85 6.00 11.49
N ALA A 135 -30.15 5.81 11.28
CA ALA A 135 -30.76 4.49 11.15
C ALA A 135 -30.19 3.63 9.99
N GLU A 136 -29.79 4.24 8.87
CA GLU A 136 -29.21 3.53 7.74
C GLU A 136 -27.80 3.04 8.05
N TYR A 137 -26.97 3.93 8.63
CA TYR A 137 -25.63 3.58 9.10
C TYR A 137 -25.67 2.44 10.13
N GLN A 138 -26.56 2.54 11.13
CA GLN A 138 -26.72 1.51 12.14
C GLN A 138 -27.22 0.18 11.56
N ARG A 139 -28.02 0.21 10.48
CA ARG A 139 -28.46 -0.99 9.77
C ARG A 139 -27.28 -1.66 9.05
N ASP A 140 -26.51 -0.91 8.27
CA ASP A 140 -25.35 -1.43 7.55
C ASP A 140 -24.29 -2.00 8.51
N LEU A 141 -24.05 -1.32 9.64
CA LEU A 141 -23.12 -1.79 10.67
C LEU A 141 -23.60 -3.11 11.33
N LYS A 142 -24.91 -3.25 11.55
CA LYS A 142 -25.50 -4.51 12.06
C LYS A 142 -25.39 -5.64 11.03
N GLU A 143 -25.48 -5.34 9.73
CA GLU A 143 -25.34 -6.34 8.69
C GLU A 143 -23.94 -6.96 8.65
N LEU A 144 -22.88 -6.19 8.97
CA LEU A 144 -21.51 -6.71 9.08
C LEU A 144 -21.40 -7.92 10.03
N LYS A 145 -22.16 -7.93 11.13
CA LYS A 145 -22.16 -9.05 12.09
C LYS A 145 -22.60 -10.38 11.46
N LYS A 146 -23.38 -10.34 10.37
CA LYS A 146 -23.81 -11.53 9.63
C LYS A 146 -22.73 -12.08 8.70
N PHE A 147 -21.73 -11.26 8.32
CA PHE A 147 -20.70 -11.61 7.34
C PHE A 147 -19.46 -12.33 7.92
N ARG A 148 -19.37 -12.51 9.25
CA ARG A 148 -18.21 -13.16 9.92
C ARG A 148 -17.90 -14.60 9.47
N ASN A 149 -18.83 -15.32 8.83
CA ASN A 149 -18.74 -16.77 8.64
C ASN A 149 -18.35 -17.27 7.23
N GLY A 150 -17.79 -16.47 6.31
CA GLY A 150 -17.67 -17.01 4.93
C GLY A 150 -16.68 -16.46 3.91
N ARG A 151 -15.76 -15.53 4.21
CA ARG A 151 -14.94 -14.91 3.15
C ARG A 151 -13.47 -14.71 3.50
N LYS A 152 -12.79 -15.75 3.99
CA LYS A 152 -11.31 -15.75 4.16
C LYS A 152 -10.54 -15.97 2.85
N LYS A 153 -11.23 -16.07 1.72
CA LYS A 153 -10.61 -16.34 0.41
C LYS A 153 -10.48 -15.05 -0.39
N SER A 154 -9.33 -14.90 -1.02
CA SER A 154 -9.09 -13.90 -2.06
C SER A 154 -10.04 -14.14 -3.23
N VAL A 155 -10.41 -13.04 -3.89
CA VAL A 155 -11.11 -13.08 -5.19
C VAL A 155 -10.22 -13.66 -6.31
N TYR A 156 -8.89 -13.65 -6.10
CA TYR A 156 -7.91 -14.25 -6.99
C TYR A 156 -7.69 -15.72 -6.59
N GLU A 157 -8.29 -16.64 -7.35
CA GLU A 157 -8.34 -18.06 -6.98
C GLU A 157 -6.94 -18.67 -6.79
N TRP A 158 -5.96 -18.30 -7.63
CA TRP A 158 -4.59 -18.80 -7.54
C TRP A 158 -3.88 -18.46 -6.23
N SER A 159 -4.29 -17.39 -5.52
CA SER A 159 -3.67 -16.99 -4.25
C SER A 159 -4.26 -17.72 -3.04
N ASN A 160 -5.32 -18.52 -3.23
CA ASN A 160 -5.98 -19.24 -2.13
C ASN A 160 -5.29 -20.58 -1.80
N TYR A 161 -4.25 -20.97 -2.53
CA TYR A 161 -3.55 -22.24 -2.36
C TYR A 161 -2.30 -22.07 -1.51
N LYS A 162 -2.05 -22.98 -0.55
CA LYS A 162 -0.85 -22.95 0.31
C LYS A 162 0.48 -22.86 -0.46
N VAL A 163 0.55 -23.48 -1.64
CA VAL A 163 1.74 -23.43 -2.51
C VAL A 163 2.08 -22.00 -2.96
N TRP A 164 1.10 -21.09 -2.97
CA TRP A 164 1.31 -19.69 -3.27
C TRP A 164 2.21 -19.00 -2.24
N ASP A 165 2.04 -19.31 -0.95
CA ASP A 165 2.86 -18.73 0.13
C ASP A 165 4.30 -19.20 0.02
N GLU A 166 4.50 -20.50 -0.25
CA GLU A 166 5.82 -21.10 -0.49
C GLU A 166 6.49 -20.50 -1.73
N PHE A 167 5.74 -20.29 -2.80
CA PHE A 167 6.19 -19.60 -4.00
C PHE A 167 6.63 -18.16 -3.69
N CYS A 168 5.83 -17.40 -2.94
CA CYS A 168 6.20 -16.04 -2.53
C CYS A 168 7.54 -16.03 -1.78
N LEU A 169 7.74 -16.95 -0.82
CA LEU A 169 9.01 -17.08 -0.10
C LEU A 169 10.20 -17.43 -1.01
N ALA A 170 9.98 -18.16 -2.11
CA ALA A 170 11.02 -18.44 -3.09
C ALA A 170 11.36 -17.19 -3.92
N VAL A 171 10.37 -16.42 -4.37
CA VAL A 171 10.58 -15.16 -5.10
C VAL A 171 11.29 -14.11 -4.22
N LEU A 172 10.97 -14.05 -2.93
CA LEU A 172 11.61 -13.10 -2.00
C LEU A 172 13.12 -13.30 -1.86
N ARG A 173 13.61 -14.54 -2.04
CA ARG A 173 15.06 -14.84 -2.03
C ARG A 173 15.78 -14.22 -3.23
N ASP A 174 15.04 -13.95 -4.30
CA ASP A 174 15.54 -13.36 -5.53
C ASP A 174 15.29 -11.85 -5.62
N SER A 175 14.69 -11.22 -4.59
CA SER A 175 14.32 -9.80 -4.58
C SER A 175 15.47 -8.87 -5.01
N ALA A 176 16.67 -9.07 -4.49
CA ALA A 176 17.85 -8.28 -4.86
C ALA A 176 18.23 -8.39 -6.34
N ALA A 177 18.10 -9.59 -6.93
CA ALA A 177 18.37 -9.83 -8.35
C ALA A 177 17.28 -9.20 -9.23
N ILE A 178 16.01 -9.30 -8.82
CA ILE A 178 14.85 -8.71 -9.48
C ILE A 178 14.95 -7.18 -9.47
N ASP A 179 15.27 -6.58 -8.32
CA ASP A 179 15.41 -5.13 -8.18
C ASP A 179 16.62 -4.60 -8.95
N SER A 180 17.71 -5.36 -9.00
CA SER A 180 18.87 -5.03 -9.84
C SER A 180 18.50 -5.05 -11.33
N ALA A 181 17.81 -6.10 -11.79
CA ALA A 181 17.33 -6.22 -13.16
C ALA A 181 16.33 -5.10 -13.52
N SER A 182 15.42 -4.78 -12.61
CA SER A 182 14.46 -3.68 -12.71
C SER A 182 15.15 -2.33 -12.85
N ARG A 183 16.13 -2.04 -11.98
CA ARG A 183 16.95 -0.81 -12.03
C ARG A 183 17.70 -0.67 -13.36
N ILE A 184 18.30 -1.74 -13.86
CA ILE A 184 19.13 -1.72 -15.08
C ILE A 184 18.25 -1.65 -16.33
N SER A 185 17.23 -2.51 -16.44
CA SER A 185 16.31 -2.54 -17.58
C SER A 185 15.33 -1.37 -17.56
N GLY A 186 15.17 -0.69 -16.43
CA GLY A 186 14.18 0.35 -16.16
C GLY A 186 12.73 -0.12 -16.26
N VAL A 187 12.50 -1.44 -16.22
CA VAL A 187 11.18 -2.05 -16.18
C VAL A 187 10.83 -2.29 -14.73
N GLU A 188 9.63 -1.90 -14.32
CA GLU A 188 9.14 -2.12 -12.96
C GLU A 188 9.30 -3.58 -12.49
N SER A 189 9.84 -3.77 -11.28
CA SER A 189 10.07 -5.09 -10.67
C SER A 189 8.81 -5.97 -10.73
N ARG A 190 7.63 -5.38 -10.50
CA ARG A 190 6.35 -6.08 -10.54
C ARG A 190 5.99 -6.63 -11.92
N LEU A 191 6.34 -5.95 -13.02
CA LEU A 191 6.16 -6.49 -14.38
C LEU A 191 7.10 -7.67 -14.66
N ILE A 192 8.31 -7.65 -14.10
CA ILE A 192 9.24 -8.78 -14.21
C ILE A 192 8.70 -9.98 -13.43
N VAL A 193 8.26 -9.77 -12.19
CA VAL A 193 7.68 -10.82 -11.32
C VAL A 193 6.38 -11.35 -11.91
N MET A 194 5.58 -10.52 -12.57
CA MET A 194 4.37 -10.95 -13.26
C MET A 194 4.65 -12.03 -14.31
N CYS A 195 5.71 -11.86 -15.12
CA CYS A 195 6.12 -12.89 -16.08
C CYS A 195 6.59 -14.18 -15.38
N LEU A 196 7.31 -14.05 -14.27
CA LEU A 196 7.70 -15.20 -13.43
C LEU A 196 6.48 -15.96 -12.91
N VAL A 197 5.50 -15.26 -12.31
CA VAL A 197 4.26 -15.85 -11.80
C VAL A 197 3.51 -16.58 -12.91
N GLY A 198 3.35 -15.94 -14.07
CA GLY A 198 2.71 -16.55 -15.23
C GLY A 198 3.34 -17.89 -15.61
N GLU A 199 4.67 -17.96 -15.64
CA GLU A 199 5.40 -19.17 -15.98
C GLU A 199 5.33 -20.24 -14.89
N GLN A 200 5.55 -19.86 -13.64
CA GLN A 200 5.61 -20.80 -12.52
C GLN A 200 4.23 -21.42 -12.27
N VAL A 201 3.16 -20.61 -12.24
CA VAL A 201 1.78 -21.10 -12.10
C VAL A 201 1.37 -22.00 -13.28
N ARG A 202 1.72 -21.63 -14.51
CA ARG A 202 1.46 -22.48 -15.69
C ARG A 202 2.20 -23.81 -15.58
N MET A 203 3.45 -23.80 -15.13
CA MET A 203 4.27 -24.99 -14.93
C MET A 203 3.67 -25.92 -13.87
N PHE A 204 3.23 -25.37 -12.72
CA PHE A 204 2.58 -26.13 -11.65
C PHE A 204 1.33 -26.87 -12.11
N ASN A 205 0.54 -26.24 -12.98
CA ASN A 205 -0.70 -26.84 -13.42
C ASN A 205 -0.53 -27.99 -14.43
N SER A 206 0.51 -27.91 -15.27
CA SER A 206 0.78 -28.92 -16.31
C SER A 206 1.28 -30.28 -15.78
N GLY A 207 1.45 -30.46 -14.45
CA GLY A 207 2.05 -31.68 -13.87
C GLY A 207 1.70 -31.96 -12.41
N ARG A 208 0.41 -32.05 -12.07
CA ARG A 208 -0.10 -32.26 -10.69
C ARG A 208 0.45 -33.52 -9.97
N GLU A 209 0.84 -34.57 -10.70
CA GLU A 209 1.48 -35.79 -10.13
C GLU A 209 2.99 -35.61 -9.90
N ARG A 210 3.68 -34.85 -10.78
CA ARG A 210 5.09 -34.50 -10.61
C ARG A 210 5.31 -33.54 -9.44
N PHE A 211 4.31 -32.74 -9.09
CA PHE A 211 4.31 -31.84 -7.92
C PHE A 211 4.69 -32.57 -6.61
N LYS A 212 4.11 -33.74 -6.32
CA LYS A 212 4.44 -34.50 -5.10
C LYS A 212 5.88 -35.04 -5.09
N GLN A 213 6.47 -35.26 -6.27
CA GLN A 213 7.82 -35.80 -6.42
C GLN A 213 8.92 -34.72 -6.43
N TYR A 214 8.61 -33.49 -6.85
CA TYR A 214 9.60 -32.41 -7.04
C TYR A 214 9.42 -31.19 -6.12
N VAL A 215 8.30 -31.07 -5.39
CA VAL A 215 8.06 -29.92 -4.47
C VAL A 215 8.24 -30.29 -3.01
N TYR A 216 8.21 -31.58 -2.65
CA TYR A 216 8.52 -31.97 -1.27
C TYR A 216 9.97 -31.65 -0.85
N PRO A 217 10.92 -31.49 -1.80
CA PRO A 217 12.14 -30.75 -1.54
C PRO A 217 12.18 -29.44 -2.36
N PHE A 218 12.54 -28.34 -1.70
CA PHE A 218 13.19 -27.12 -2.23
C PHE A 218 12.41 -25.79 -2.24
N SER A 219 12.60 -25.04 -1.16
CA SER A 219 13.33 -23.76 -1.05
C SER A 219 13.73 -22.86 -2.27
N ARG A 220 13.43 -23.14 -3.54
CA ARG A 220 13.91 -22.32 -4.71
C ARG A 220 12.94 -22.31 -5.90
N VAL A 221 13.04 -21.28 -6.75
CA VAL A 221 12.25 -21.12 -8.01
C VAL A 221 12.65 -22.19 -9.05
N MET A 222 11.69 -22.73 -9.81
CA MET A 222 11.95 -23.83 -10.75
C MET A 222 12.59 -23.37 -12.06
N LEU A 223 13.59 -24.13 -12.53
CA LEU A 223 14.09 -24.05 -13.91
C LEU A 223 13.20 -24.90 -14.83
N ALA A 224 12.83 -24.38 -15.99
CA ALA A 224 12.02 -25.12 -16.97
C ALA A 224 12.80 -26.28 -17.61
N ASN A 225 12.14 -27.44 -17.79
CA ASN A 225 12.75 -28.59 -18.47
C ASN A 225 12.62 -28.47 -20.00
N ASN A 226 13.77 -28.42 -20.68
CA ASN A 226 14.03 -28.70 -22.12
C ASN A 226 13.30 -27.86 -23.19
N ARG A 227 12.68 -26.72 -22.87
CA ARG A 227 12.16 -25.77 -23.91
C ARG A 227 12.40 -24.29 -23.62
N GLY A 228 12.53 -23.89 -22.36
CA GLY A 228 12.82 -22.52 -21.93
C GLY A 228 13.88 -22.52 -20.83
N TYR A 229 14.63 -21.42 -20.73
CA TYR A 229 15.80 -21.29 -19.87
C TYR A 229 15.58 -20.27 -18.76
N GLY A 230 16.19 -20.53 -17.61
CA GLY A 230 16.04 -19.71 -16.42
C GLY A 230 14.69 -19.86 -15.74
N VAL A 231 14.49 -19.03 -14.70
CA VAL A 231 13.29 -19.07 -13.85
C VAL A 231 12.03 -18.51 -14.52
N THR A 232 12.21 -17.70 -15.57
CA THR A 232 11.12 -17.16 -16.41
C THR A 232 10.96 -17.88 -17.74
N SER A 233 11.59 -19.05 -17.93
CA SER A 233 11.39 -19.94 -19.09
C SER A 233 11.61 -19.30 -20.47
N ILE A 234 12.63 -18.45 -20.65
CA ILE A 234 12.89 -17.79 -21.94
C ILE A 234 13.37 -18.81 -22.97
N LEU A 235 12.71 -18.89 -24.13
CA LEU A 235 13.10 -19.80 -25.22
C LEU A 235 14.46 -19.41 -25.82
N GLU A 236 15.25 -20.38 -26.27
CA GLU A 236 16.59 -20.15 -26.87
C GLU A 236 16.59 -19.06 -27.95
N HIS A 237 15.75 -19.26 -28.97
CA HIS A 237 15.66 -18.32 -30.10
C HIS A 237 15.21 -16.92 -29.64
N THR A 238 14.40 -16.84 -28.58
CA THR A 238 14.00 -15.56 -27.98
C THR A 238 15.18 -14.90 -27.28
N ALA A 239 15.97 -15.64 -26.51
CA ALA A 239 17.16 -15.13 -25.83
C ALA A 239 18.19 -14.57 -26.83
N LEU A 240 18.48 -15.34 -27.89
CA LEU A 240 19.37 -14.90 -28.98
C LEU A 240 18.80 -13.67 -29.70
N LYS A 241 17.48 -13.64 -29.93
CA LYS A 241 16.81 -12.50 -30.58
C LYS A 241 16.80 -11.26 -29.72
N ILE A 242 16.70 -11.38 -28.39
CA ILE A 242 16.83 -10.26 -27.45
C ILE A 242 18.17 -9.58 -27.67
N GLU A 243 19.28 -10.31 -27.59
CA GLU A 243 20.63 -9.73 -27.78
C GLU A 243 20.80 -9.11 -29.17
N SER A 244 20.33 -9.78 -30.22
CA SER A 244 20.37 -9.23 -31.59
C SER A 244 19.60 -7.90 -31.70
N ASN A 245 18.43 -7.80 -31.04
CA ASN A 245 17.64 -6.58 -31.02
C ASN A 245 18.25 -5.46 -30.16
N LEU A 246 19.12 -5.77 -29.18
CA LEU A 246 19.80 -4.75 -28.38
C LEU A 246 20.76 -3.89 -29.22
N THR A 247 21.36 -4.47 -30.27
CA THR A 247 22.36 -3.80 -31.11
C THR A 247 21.83 -3.41 -32.50
N ASN A 248 20.80 -4.10 -33.01
CA ASN A 248 20.26 -3.83 -34.34
C ASN A 248 19.33 -2.61 -34.35
N LYS A 249 19.88 -1.43 -34.66
CA LYS A 249 19.14 -0.15 -34.76
C LYS A 249 17.99 -0.15 -35.79
N LYS A 250 18.00 -1.06 -36.75
CA LYS A 250 16.92 -1.21 -37.74
C LYS A 250 15.79 -2.12 -37.26
N SER A 251 15.98 -2.85 -36.16
CA SER A 251 14.94 -3.72 -35.60
C SER A 251 13.78 -2.86 -35.08
N PRO A 252 12.53 -3.22 -35.37
CA PRO A 252 11.38 -2.58 -34.74
C PRO A 252 11.33 -2.83 -33.22
N PHE A 253 12.12 -3.78 -32.71
CA PHE A 253 12.26 -4.07 -31.29
C PHE A 253 13.45 -3.37 -30.64
N TYR A 254 14.25 -2.60 -31.38
CA TYR A 254 15.42 -1.93 -30.85
C TYR A 254 15.04 -0.97 -29.71
N PRO A 255 15.55 -1.17 -28.48
CA PRO A 255 15.12 -0.39 -27.33
C PRO A 255 15.98 0.86 -27.10
N GLY A 256 17.09 1.04 -27.82
CA GLY A 256 18.04 2.14 -27.67
C GLY A 256 19.43 1.69 -27.21
N ASP A 257 20.45 2.53 -27.46
CA ASP A 257 21.87 2.18 -27.28
C ASP A 257 22.25 1.84 -25.83
N TYR A 258 21.56 2.44 -24.85
CA TYR A 258 21.79 2.19 -23.44
C TYR A 258 21.74 0.71 -23.08
N PHE A 259 20.75 -0.04 -23.60
CA PHE A 259 20.52 -1.42 -23.16
C PHE A 259 21.60 -2.40 -23.64
N ALA A 260 22.23 -2.15 -24.79
CA ALA A 260 23.38 -2.93 -25.22
C ALA A 260 24.58 -2.75 -24.26
N LYS A 261 24.79 -1.53 -23.74
CA LYS A 261 25.87 -1.23 -22.79
C LYS A 261 25.65 -1.83 -21.39
N CYS A 262 24.43 -2.32 -21.12
CA CYS A 262 24.10 -2.96 -19.85
C CYS A 262 24.40 -4.46 -19.82
N LEU A 263 24.76 -5.07 -20.95
CA LEU A 263 25.08 -6.50 -20.99
C LEU A 263 26.59 -6.70 -21.06
N ASN A 264 27.16 -7.48 -20.16
CA ASN A 264 28.56 -7.86 -20.26
C ASN A 264 28.72 -8.97 -21.32
N TYR A 265 29.16 -8.61 -22.52
CA TYR A 265 29.40 -9.59 -23.57
C TYR A 265 30.61 -10.49 -23.32
N ASN A 266 31.48 -10.12 -22.36
CA ASN A 266 32.71 -10.84 -22.02
C ASN A 266 32.59 -11.76 -20.79
N ASP A 267 31.43 -11.87 -20.15
CA ASP A 267 31.22 -12.80 -19.00
C ASP A 267 31.88 -14.18 -19.20
N SER A 268 32.69 -14.63 -18.25
CA SER A 268 33.17 -16.00 -18.22
C SER A 268 32.47 -16.74 -17.08
N PHE A 269 31.96 -17.94 -17.37
CA PHE A 269 31.30 -18.77 -16.37
C PHE A 269 32.32 -19.80 -15.88
N PRO A 270 32.78 -19.73 -14.61
CA PRO A 270 33.82 -20.62 -14.10
C PRO A 270 33.40 -22.10 -14.13
N SER A 271 32.09 -22.37 -14.12
CA SER A 271 31.49 -23.68 -14.33
C SER A 271 30.49 -23.61 -15.48
N LEU A 272 30.99 -23.68 -16.72
CA LEU A 272 30.12 -23.85 -17.88
C LEU A 272 29.28 -25.12 -17.71
N VAL A 273 27.98 -25.04 -17.99
CA VAL A 273 27.15 -26.24 -18.13
C VAL A 273 27.55 -26.90 -19.45
N VAL A 274 28.34 -27.97 -19.35
CA VAL A 274 28.78 -28.76 -20.50
C VAL A 274 28.01 -30.07 -20.51
N ASP A 275 27.02 -30.16 -21.38
CA ASP A 275 26.22 -31.37 -21.61
C ASP A 275 25.97 -31.59 -23.11
N SER A 276 25.10 -32.54 -23.44
CA SER A 276 24.76 -32.87 -24.83
C SER A 276 23.75 -31.90 -25.48
N ILE A 277 23.28 -30.87 -24.77
CA ILE A 277 22.27 -29.92 -25.28
C ILE A 277 22.99 -28.82 -26.07
N GLU A 278 22.72 -28.76 -27.37
CA GLU A 278 23.39 -27.81 -28.29
C GLU A 278 23.25 -26.35 -27.85
N ALA A 279 22.06 -25.96 -27.40
CA ALA A 279 21.76 -24.62 -26.92
C ALA A 279 22.69 -24.16 -25.78
N HIS A 280 23.11 -25.08 -24.91
CA HIS A 280 24.00 -24.75 -23.78
C HIS A 280 25.39 -24.31 -24.25
N LYS A 281 25.77 -24.57 -25.50
CA LYS A 281 27.01 -24.03 -26.07
C LYS A 281 26.96 -22.52 -26.25
N HIS A 282 25.77 -21.91 -26.31
CA HIS A 282 25.63 -20.47 -26.45
C HIS A 282 25.84 -19.76 -25.10
N LYS A 283 26.74 -18.77 -25.10
CA LYS A 283 26.99 -17.88 -23.94
C LYS A 283 25.72 -17.20 -23.41
N THR A 284 24.85 -16.80 -24.33
CA THR A 284 23.50 -16.28 -24.03
C THR A 284 22.70 -17.23 -23.15
N ILE A 285 22.76 -18.53 -23.42
CA ILE A 285 22.02 -19.54 -22.68
C ILE A 285 22.71 -19.86 -21.36
N GLN A 286 24.04 -19.87 -21.33
CA GLN A 286 24.83 -20.01 -20.08
C GLN A 286 24.43 -18.96 -19.04
N ARG A 287 24.21 -17.69 -19.44
CA ARG A 287 23.68 -16.65 -18.54
C ARG A 287 22.35 -17.02 -17.89
N LEU A 288 21.45 -17.68 -18.62
CA LEU A 288 20.12 -18.01 -18.12
C LEU A 288 20.10 -19.25 -17.23
N ILE A 289 21.07 -20.16 -17.38
CA ILE A 289 21.15 -21.43 -16.63
C ILE A 289 22.19 -21.42 -15.51
N GLN A 290 22.90 -20.30 -15.31
CA GLN A 290 23.87 -20.16 -14.23
C GLN A 290 23.19 -20.43 -12.89
N GLY A 291 23.65 -21.46 -12.19
CA GLY A 291 23.07 -21.86 -10.90
C GLY A 291 23.35 -20.82 -9.82
N GLY A 292 22.34 -20.55 -8.98
CA GLY A 292 22.48 -19.76 -7.73
C GLY A 292 22.16 -18.28 -7.85
N ASP A 293 22.47 -17.63 -8.98
CA ASP A 293 22.10 -16.23 -9.24
C ASP A 293 21.19 -16.16 -10.48
N HIS A 294 19.93 -15.78 -10.28
CA HIS A 294 18.93 -15.67 -11.34
C HIS A 294 18.90 -14.28 -11.99
N PHE A 295 19.85 -13.39 -11.68
CA PHE A 295 19.92 -12.02 -12.20
C PHE A 295 19.73 -11.94 -13.71
N TYR A 296 20.44 -12.75 -14.49
CA TYR A 296 20.32 -12.70 -15.95
C TYR A 296 18.96 -13.18 -16.47
N SER A 297 18.29 -14.11 -15.78
CA SER A 297 16.92 -14.50 -16.13
C SER A 297 15.97 -13.30 -16.00
N TYR A 298 16.09 -12.54 -14.91
CA TYR A 298 15.29 -11.33 -14.70
C TYR A 298 15.69 -10.19 -15.63
N LEU A 299 16.99 -10.01 -15.90
CA LEU A 299 17.48 -8.98 -16.82
C LEU A 299 16.97 -9.21 -18.24
N TYR A 300 17.04 -10.44 -18.76
CA TYR A 300 16.52 -10.77 -20.08
C TYR A 300 15.00 -10.64 -20.14
N THR A 301 14.30 -10.94 -19.05
CA THR A 301 12.86 -10.67 -18.93
C THR A 301 12.58 -9.16 -19.05
N GLY A 302 13.32 -8.33 -18.32
CA GLY A 302 13.24 -6.87 -18.42
C GLY A 302 13.56 -6.35 -19.82
N PHE A 303 14.62 -6.86 -20.46
CA PHE A 303 14.96 -6.50 -21.85
C PHE A 303 13.87 -6.91 -22.84
N LEU A 304 13.30 -8.10 -22.71
CA LEU A 304 12.22 -8.56 -23.58
C LEU A 304 10.99 -7.65 -23.47
N LEU A 305 10.56 -7.33 -22.24
CA LEU A 305 9.46 -6.39 -22.00
C LEU A 305 9.78 -5.00 -22.56
N ARG A 306 11.01 -4.52 -22.39
CA ARG A 306 11.47 -3.24 -22.93
C ARG A 306 11.41 -3.20 -24.46
N GLN A 307 11.77 -4.30 -25.12
CA GLN A 307 11.74 -4.42 -26.58
C GLN A 307 10.31 -4.43 -27.13
N TYR A 308 9.37 -5.10 -26.44
CA TYR A 308 7.95 -5.00 -26.77
C TYR A 308 7.43 -3.57 -26.58
N TYR A 309 7.70 -2.97 -25.43
CA TYR A 309 7.31 -1.58 -25.18
C TYR A 309 7.85 -0.63 -26.26
N ALA A 310 9.14 -0.75 -26.62
CA ALA A 310 9.77 0.07 -27.65
C ALA A 310 9.13 -0.09 -29.04
N GLN A 311 8.77 -1.31 -29.43
CA GLN A 311 8.07 -1.57 -30.69
C GLN A 311 6.69 -0.91 -30.71
N TRP A 312 5.91 -1.12 -29.65
CA TRP A 312 4.53 -0.67 -29.57
C TRP A 312 4.42 0.85 -29.46
N ILE A 313 5.24 1.48 -28.60
CA ILE A 313 5.22 2.93 -28.45
C ILE A 313 5.66 3.65 -29.73
N ARG A 314 6.64 3.09 -30.47
CA ARG A 314 7.07 3.63 -31.77
C ARG A 314 5.97 3.53 -32.83
N ALA A 315 5.12 2.51 -32.73
CA ALA A 315 3.94 2.35 -33.58
C ALA A 315 2.73 3.19 -33.13
N GLY A 316 2.87 4.02 -32.08
CA GLY A 316 1.82 4.90 -31.58
C GLY A 316 0.84 4.24 -30.60
N TYR A 317 1.16 3.05 -30.10
CA TYR A 317 0.31 2.31 -29.16
C TYR A 317 1.02 2.11 -27.83
N ASP A 318 0.58 2.81 -26.79
CA ASP A 318 1.16 2.66 -25.45
C ASP A 318 0.56 1.45 -24.72
N ILE A 319 1.43 0.49 -24.37
CA ILE A 319 1.08 -0.72 -23.61
C ILE A 319 1.72 -0.73 -22.22
N SER A 320 2.28 0.38 -21.75
CA SER A 320 2.99 0.47 -20.46
C SER A 320 2.14 0.06 -19.26
N ASN A 321 0.83 0.34 -19.30
CA ASN A 321 -0.14 0.00 -18.27
C ASN A 321 -1.07 -1.15 -18.71
N ARG A 322 -0.59 -2.02 -19.62
CA ARG A 322 -1.34 -3.18 -20.14
C ARG A 322 -0.60 -4.47 -19.78
N PRO A 323 -0.51 -4.82 -18.48
CA PRO A 323 0.24 -6.00 -18.01
C PRO A 323 -0.20 -7.30 -18.69
N GLU A 324 -1.48 -7.42 -19.03
CA GLU A 324 -2.03 -8.56 -19.74
C GLU A 324 -1.52 -8.68 -21.18
N VAL A 325 -1.33 -7.54 -21.87
CA VAL A 325 -0.79 -7.52 -23.23
C VAL A 325 0.70 -7.82 -23.19
N LEU A 326 1.43 -7.19 -22.27
CA LEU A 326 2.86 -7.46 -22.05
C LEU A 326 3.12 -8.92 -21.69
N GLY A 327 2.33 -9.50 -20.79
CA GLY A 327 2.37 -10.91 -20.43
C GLY A 327 2.05 -11.83 -21.60
N THR A 328 1.02 -11.50 -22.40
CA THR A 328 0.72 -12.25 -23.63
C THR A 328 1.88 -12.22 -24.60
N LEU A 329 2.46 -11.05 -24.90
CA LEU A 329 3.61 -10.91 -25.80
C LEU A 329 4.84 -11.67 -25.30
N PHE A 330 5.11 -11.61 -23.99
CA PHE A 330 6.15 -12.39 -23.35
C PHE A 330 5.98 -13.89 -23.65
N ASN A 331 4.76 -14.42 -23.49
CA ASN A 331 4.47 -15.83 -23.68
C ASN A 331 4.51 -16.28 -25.16
N ILE A 332 4.05 -15.44 -26.10
CA ILE A 332 3.91 -15.82 -27.52
C ILE A 332 5.11 -15.44 -28.40
N GLY A 333 6.00 -14.56 -27.94
CA GLY A 333 7.25 -14.20 -28.61
C GLY A 333 7.14 -13.12 -29.71
N PHE A 334 8.30 -12.64 -30.17
CA PHE A 334 8.45 -11.50 -31.09
C PHE A 334 7.61 -11.59 -32.37
N HIS A 335 7.52 -12.78 -32.97
CA HIS A 335 6.87 -13.01 -34.26
C HIS A 335 5.35 -12.77 -34.24
N LYS A 336 4.73 -12.74 -33.05
CA LYS A 336 3.30 -12.42 -32.87
C LYS A 336 3.06 -11.00 -32.36
N SER A 337 4.12 -10.24 -32.09
CA SER A 337 3.99 -8.87 -31.62
C SER A 337 3.67 -7.93 -32.78
N VAL A 338 2.37 -7.70 -32.97
CA VAL A 338 1.81 -6.82 -33.99
C VAL A 338 1.09 -5.65 -33.31
N PRO A 339 1.68 -4.44 -33.28
CA PRO A 339 1.06 -3.28 -32.65
C PRO A 339 -0.29 -2.94 -33.29
N LYS A 340 -1.32 -2.75 -32.46
CA LYS A 340 -2.69 -2.42 -32.88
C LYS A 340 -3.42 -1.60 -31.83
N ALA A 341 -4.43 -0.83 -32.24
CA ALA A 341 -5.19 0.07 -31.37
C ALA A 341 -5.94 -0.64 -30.23
N LYS A 342 -6.39 -1.87 -30.47
CA LYS A 342 -7.14 -2.69 -29.51
C LYS A 342 -6.43 -4.02 -29.31
N PRO A 343 -5.31 -4.03 -28.56
CA PRO A 343 -4.62 -5.26 -28.24
C PRO A 343 -5.47 -6.11 -27.29
N GLU A 344 -5.42 -7.42 -27.49
CA GLU A 344 -6.18 -8.41 -26.74
C GLU A 344 -5.21 -9.26 -25.93
N ALA A 345 -5.60 -9.59 -24.70
CA ALA A 345 -4.93 -10.62 -23.93
C ALA A 345 -5.22 -11.99 -24.54
N GLY A 346 -4.22 -12.87 -24.56
CA GLY A 346 -4.34 -14.20 -25.14
C GLY A 346 -3.25 -15.17 -24.69
N GLY A 347 -3.23 -16.32 -25.37
CA GLY A 347 -2.41 -17.48 -25.07
C GLY A 347 -3.27 -18.74 -24.95
N SER A 348 -2.63 -19.91 -24.91
CA SER A 348 -3.33 -21.17 -24.64
C SER A 348 -3.92 -21.15 -23.23
N ALA A 349 -5.14 -21.67 -23.09
CA ALA A 349 -5.78 -21.80 -21.79
C ALA A 349 -5.10 -22.88 -20.93
N PHE A 350 -5.01 -22.64 -19.62
CA PHE A 350 -4.59 -23.63 -18.63
C PHE A 350 -5.44 -23.50 -17.35
N ASN A 351 -5.80 -24.61 -16.73
CA ASN A 351 -6.74 -24.66 -15.63
C ASN A 351 -6.09 -24.56 -14.24
N VAL A 352 -6.08 -23.40 -13.57
CA VAL A 352 -5.57 -23.32 -12.19
C VAL A 352 -6.73 -23.47 -11.23
N GLY A 353 -6.75 -24.57 -10.48
CA GLY A 353 -7.72 -24.71 -9.38
C GLY A 353 -9.18 -24.77 -9.84
N GLY A 354 -9.45 -25.33 -11.03
CA GLY A 354 -10.80 -25.39 -11.59
C GLY A 354 -11.21 -24.15 -12.40
N LYS A 355 -10.39 -23.09 -12.45
CA LYS A 355 -10.60 -21.91 -13.30
C LYS A 355 -9.60 -21.89 -14.45
N ASP A 356 -10.09 -21.63 -15.66
CA ASP A 356 -9.23 -21.48 -16.83
C ASP A 356 -8.62 -20.09 -16.91
N TYR A 357 -7.32 -20.04 -17.23
CA TYR A 357 -6.54 -18.83 -17.39
C TYR A 357 -5.85 -18.80 -18.75
N THR A 358 -5.76 -17.61 -19.34
CA THR A 358 -4.71 -17.30 -20.32
C THR A 358 -3.50 -16.74 -19.59
N PHE A 359 -2.32 -16.83 -20.19
CA PHE A 359 -1.10 -16.28 -19.60
C PHE A 359 -1.23 -14.77 -19.30
N GLY A 360 -1.73 -14.01 -20.27
CA GLY A 360 -1.99 -12.57 -20.10
C GLY A 360 -3.04 -12.28 -19.02
N GLY A 361 -4.10 -13.08 -18.94
CA GLY A 361 -5.14 -12.91 -17.90
C GLY A 361 -4.59 -13.15 -16.50
N LEU A 362 -3.76 -14.18 -16.30
CA LEU A 362 -3.11 -14.42 -15.01
C LEU A 362 -2.13 -13.29 -14.66
N CYS A 363 -1.37 -12.80 -15.63
CA CYS A 363 -0.48 -11.66 -15.48
C CYS A 363 -1.24 -10.41 -14.99
N PHE A 364 -2.40 -10.11 -15.57
CA PHE A 364 -3.27 -9.02 -15.12
C PHE A 364 -3.68 -9.17 -13.65
N GLU A 365 -4.18 -10.37 -13.31
CA GLU A 365 -4.66 -10.65 -11.96
C GLU A 365 -3.55 -10.48 -10.93
N PHE A 366 -2.38 -11.09 -11.15
CA PHE A 366 -1.24 -10.91 -10.25
C PHE A 366 -0.85 -9.43 -10.14
N TYR A 367 -0.69 -8.74 -11.27
CA TYR A 367 -0.25 -7.35 -11.31
C TYR A 367 -1.16 -6.44 -10.47
N TYR A 368 -2.48 -6.64 -10.48
CA TYR A 368 -3.42 -5.80 -9.72
C TYR A 368 -3.92 -6.40 -8.39
N SER A 369 -3.48 -7.61 -8.02
CA SER A 369 -4.00 -8.32 -6.85
C SER A 369 -3.63 -7.74 -5.48
N GLY A 370 -2.59 -6.91 -5.40
CA GLY A 370 -1.98 -6.54 -4.13
C GLY A 370 -1.05 -7.62 -3.54
N ALA A 371 -0.98 -8.82 -4.12
CA ALA A 371 -0.02 -9.84 -3.70
C ALA A 371 1.41 -9.32 -3.91
N MET A 372 2.27 -9.50 -2.88
CA MET A 372 3.66 -9.04 -2.84
C MET A 372 3.84 -7.53 -3.15
N ILE A 373 2.82 -6.70 -2.88
CA ILE A 373 2.86 -5.27 -3.23
C ILE A 373 3.91 -4.49 -2.44
N LYS A 374 4.24 -4.94 -1.22
CA LYS A 374 5.25 -4.31 -0.36
C LYS A 374 6.65 -4.47 -0.96
N GLU A 375 6.95 -5.65 -1.50
CA GLU A 375 8.26 -5.97 -2.05
C GLU A 375 8.38 -5.60 -3.52
N PHE A 376 7.28 -5.73 -4.28
CA PHE A 376 7.22 -5.39 -5.70
C PHE A 376 6.04 -4.44 -5.96
N PRO A 377 6.20 -3.14 -5.66
CA PRO A 377 5.12 -2.17 -5.77
C PRO A 377 4.76 -1.84 -7.21
N ILE A 378 3.50 -1.43 -7.41
CA ILE A 378 3.08 -0.74 -8.64
C ILE A 378 3.59 0.69 -8.56
N THR A 379 4.26 1.15 -9.61
CA THR A 379 4.80 2.49 -9.75
C THR A 379 3.99 3.28 -10.77
N ARG A 380 4.13 4.61 -10.73
CA ARG A 380 3.49 5.49 -11.72
C ARG A 380 4.07 5.32 -13.14
N LYS A 381 5.29 4.80 -13.25
CA LYS A 381 6.02 4.66 -14.52
C LYS A 381 6.61 3.26 -14.62
N ALA A 382 5.85 2.36 -15.24
CA ALA A 382 6.27 0.99 -15.52
C ALA A 382 7.58 0.88 -16.32
N PHE A 383 7.87 1.89 -17.15
CA PHE A 383 9.05 1.97 -18.01
C PHE A 383 9.76 3.31 -17.83
N ILE A 384 10.96 3.28 -17.24
CA ILE A 384 11.79 4.48 -17.04
C ILE A 384 12.41 4.93 -18.37
N PRO A 385 12.44 6.24 -18.69
CA PRO A 385 13.10 6.77 -19.89
C PRO A 385 14.61 6.56 -19.92
N ILE A 386 15.18 6.37 -21.11
CA ILE A 386 16.62 6.07 -21.31
C ILE A 386 17.53 7.14 -20.69
N LYS A 387 17.27 8.42 -20.91
CA LYS A 387 18.08 9.52 -20.35
C LYS A 387 18.16 9.47 -18.81
N GLU A 388 17.09 9.02 -18.17
CA GLU A 388 17.05 8.86 -16.71
C GLU A 388 17.84 7.61 -16.27
N LEU A 389 17.77 6.53 -17.05
CA LEU A 389 18.55 5.32 -16.79
C LEU A 389 20.05 5.53 -16.95
N GLU A 390 20.47 6.23 -18.00
CA GLU A 390 21.89 6.57 -18.24
C GLU A 390 22.48 7.29 -17.02
N LYS A 391 21.76 8.27 -16.47
CA LYS A 391 22.17 8.99 -15.26
C LYS A 391 22.15 8.11 -14.01
N LYS A 392 21.10 7.33 -13.80
CA LYS A 392 20.96 6.50 -12.58
C LYS A 392 21.96 5.34 -12.54
N ASN A 393 22.42 4.86 -13.69
CA ASN A 393 23.21 3.66 -13.81
C ASN A 393 24.63 3.90 -14.31
N GLU A 394 25.13 5.14 -14.26
CA GLU A 394 26.50 5.52 -14.67
C GLU A 394 27.58 4.59 -14.12
N LYS A 395 27.61 4.37 -12.79
CA LYS A 395 28.56 3.45 -12.14
C LYS A 395 28.44 2.00 -12.65
N TYR A 396 27.23 1.55 -12.96
CA TYR A 396 27.02 0.21 -13.51
C TYR A 396 27.57 0.12 -14.93
N LEU A 397 27.30 1.13 -15.77
CA LEU A 397 27.83 1.21 -17.12
C LEU A 397 29.36 1.23 -17.14
N GLU A 398 29.99 2.03 -16.27
CA GLU A 398 31.45 2.04 -16.10
C GLU A 398 32.00 0.66 -15.68
N THR A 399 31.27 -0.04 -14.81
CA THR A 399 31.66 -1.39 -14.36
C THR A 399 31.63 -2.37 -15.53
N ILE A 400 30.55 -2.37 -16.33
CA ILE A 400 30.43 -3.24 -17.50
C ILE A 400 31.48 -2.89 -18.56
N GLU A 401 31.74 -1.60 -18.79
CA GLU A 401 32.79 -1.13 -19.70
C GLU A 401 34.18 -1.64 -19.28
N LYS A 402 34.53 -1.53 -18.00
CA LYS A 402 35.80 -2.06 -17.46
C LYS A 402 35.90 -3.58 -17.61
N LEU A 403 34.82 -4.31 -17.33
CA LEU A 403 34.78 -5.77 -17.49
C LEU A 403 34.98 -6.17 -18.96
N MET A 404 34.38 -5.42 -19.89
CA MET A 404 34.58 -5.68 -21.32
C MET A 404 36.00 -5.29 -21.80
N ALA A 405 36.62 -4.27 -21.22
CA ALA A 405 37.99 -3.86 -21.57
C ALA A 405 39.08 -4.80 -20.97
N GLY A 406 38.86 -5.32 -19.75
CA GLY A 406 39.85 -6.10 -18.99
C GLY A 406 40.29 -7.42 -19.64
N ASP A 407 39.43 -8.06 -20.45
CA ASP A 407 39.79 -9.27 -21.21
C ASP A 407 40.69 -8.99 -22.43
N SER A 408 40.86 -7.71 -22.83
CA SER A 408 41.74 -7.35 -23.95
C SER A 408 43.22 -7.30 -23.57
N LEU A 409 43.55 -7.34 -22.27
CA LEU A 409 44.92 -7.26 -21.75
C LEU A 409 45.47 -8.63 -21.29
N ALA A 410 44.72 -9.72 -21.44
CA ALA A 410 45.14 -11.09 -21.12
C ALA A 410 45.63 -11.88 -22.34
N VAL A 411 45.79 -11.22 -23.49
CA VAL A 411 46.34 -11.79 -24.73
C VAL A 411 47.47 -10.89 -25.23
N GLU A 412 48.57 -10.84 -24.47
CA GLU A 412 49.92 -10.55 -24.99
C GLU A 412 50.92 -11.56 -24.42
#